data_AF-V5IBX5-F1
#
_entry.id   AF-V5IBX5-F1
#
_cell.length_a   1.000
_cell.length_b   1.000
_cell.length_c   1.000
_cell.angle_alpha   90.00
_cell.angle_beta   90.00
_cell.angle_gamma   90.00
#
_symmetry.space_group_name_H-M   'P 1'
#
loop_
_entity.id
_entity.type
_entity.pdbx_description
1 polymer ?
#
loop_
_entity_poly.entity_id
_entity_poly.type
_entity_poly.pdbx_seq_one_letter_code
_entity_poly.pdbx_strand_id
1 'polypeptide(L)' 'MKATVAVLCFLAAAVCVIALLPESVCRAPHATTICAETARKMWYFDNSTNKCVSYDGCGTGLNELVPAK' A
#
# COMPACT_ATOMS: atom_id res chain seq x y z
N MET A 1 24.88 27.02 -0.19
CA MET A 1 23.71 27.38 0.65
C MET A 1 22.38 27.24 -0.09
N LYS A 2 22.16 27.89 -1.26
CA LYS A 2 20.88 27.77 -2.01
C LYS A 2 20.56 26.37 -2.54
N ALA A 3 21.54 25.66 -3.11
CA ALA A 3 21.32 24.33 -3.67
C ALA A 3 20.97 23.27 -2.61
N THR A 4 21.61 23.34 -1.44
CA THR A 4 21.37 22.42 -0.32
C THR A 4 19.95 22.53 0.23
N VAL A 5 19.42 23.75 0.34
CA VAL A 5 18.03 23.99 0.79
C VAL A 5 17.04 23.40 -0.21
N ALA A 6 17.28 23.58 -1.52
CA ALA A 6 16.40 23.02 -2.55
C ALA A 6 16.34 21.49 -2.47
N VAL A 7 17.49 20.81 -2.37
CA VAL A 7 17.56 19.34 -2.24
C VAL A 7 16.80 18.86 -1.01
N LEU A 8 16.97 19.53 0.14
CA LEU A 8 16.26 19.18 1.38
C LEU A 8 14.74 19.33 1.22
N CYS A 9 14.27 20.40 0.58
CA CYS A 9 12.84 20.59 0.30
C CYS A 9 12.26 19.50 -0.61
N PHE A 10 13.00 19.10 -1.65
CA PHE A 10 12.57 18.02 -2.56
C PHE A 10 12.50 16.66 -1.86
N LEU A 11 13.49 16.34 -1.02
CA LEU A 11 13.49 15.10 -0.24
C LEU A 11 12.34 15.08 0.78
N ALA A 12 12.09 16.20 1.47
CA ALA A 12 10.97 16.31 2.41
C ALA A 12 9.62 16.14 1.69
N ALA A 13 9.43 16.80 0.55
CA ALA A 13 8.22 16.64 -0.25
C ALA A 13 8.04 15.20 -0.76
N ALA A 14 9.10 14.55 -1.24
CA ALA A 14 9.05 13.16 -1.67
C ALA A 14 8.66 12.21 -0.52
N VAL A 15 9.25 12.37 0.67
CA VAL A 15 8.88 11.57 1.85
C VAL A 15 7.42 11.78 2.25
N CYS A 16 6.94 13.03 2.26
CA CYS A 16 5.54 13.35 2.54
C CYS A 16 4.56 12.73 1.54
N VAL A 17 4.96 12.54 0.27
CA VAL A 17 4.11 11.99 -0.78
C VAL A 17 4.14 10.46 -0.84
N ILE A 18 5.28 9.84 -0.48
CA ILE A 18 5.49 8.39 -0.66
C ILE A 18 5.04 7.56 0.56
N ALA A 19 4.94 8.15 1.75
CA ALA A 19 4.80 7.38 3.00
C ALA A 19 3.52 7.66 3.80
N LEU A 20 2.34 7.36 3.23
CA LEU A 20 1.10 7.34 4.03
C LEU A 20 0.82 5.97 4.69
N LEU A 21 1.31 4.86 4.12
CA LEU A 21 1.13 3.52 4.70
C LEU A 21 2.41 3.02 5.39
N PRO A 22 2.35 2.64 6.68
CA PRO A 22 3.45 1.98 7.34
C PRO A 22 3.82 0.67 6.65
N GLU A 23 5.12 0.37 6.53
CA GLU A 23 5.59 -0.89 5.92
C GLU A 23 5.00 -2.12 6.62
N SER A 24 4.77 -2.06 7.94
CA SER A 24 4.13 -3.12 8.71
C SER A 24 2.69 -3.40 8.29
N VAL A 25 1.97 -2.41 7.75
CA VAL A 25 0.61 -2.56 7.22
C VAL A 25 0.68 -3.26 5.86
N CYS A 26 1.56 -2.80 4.98
CA CYS A 26 1.77 -3.42 3.66
C CYS A 26 2.27 -4.86 3.78
N ARG A 27 3.15 -5.17 4.73
CA ARG A 27 3.73 -6.50 4.88
C ARG A 27 2.95 -7.40 5.83
N ALA A 28 1.78 -6.97 6.31
CA ALA A 28 0.92 -7.81 7.13
C ALA A 28 0.46 -9.05 6.33
N PRO A 29 0.13 -10.17 7.01
CA PRO A 29 -0.34 -11.36 6.35
C PRO A 29 -1.57 -11.07 5.46
N HIS A 30 -1.52 -11.54 4.21
CA HIS A 30 -2.69 -11.61 3.33
C HIS A 30 -3.41 -12.92 3.62
N ALA A 31 -4.67 -12.84 4.06
CA ALA A 31 -5.50 -14.00 4.34
C ALA A 31 -6.41 -14.29 3.14
N THR A 32 -6.39 -15.52 2.64
CA THR A 32 -7.34 -15.94 1.60
C THR A 32 -8.72 -16.15 2.22
N THR A 33 -9.62 -15.18 2.03
CA THR A 33 -10.98 -15.21 2.58
C THR A 33 -11.98 -15.78 1.58
N ILE A 34 -12.96 -16.56 2.06
CA ILE A 34 -14.16 -16.91 1.30
C ILE A 34 -15.21 -15.83 1.53
N CYS A 35 -15.78 -15.29 0.46
CA CYS A 35 -16.79 -14.24 0.54
C CYS A 35 -18.18 -14.83 0.70
N ALA A 36 -18.90 -14.40 1.73
CA ALA A 36 -20.32 -14.72 1.91
C ALA A 36 -21.20 -13.99 0.87
N GLU A 37 -20.76 -12.81 0.44
CA GLU A 37 -21.44 -11.95 -0.53
C GLU A 37 -20.51 -11.66 -1.75
N THR A 38 -20.74 -10.54 -2.43
CA THR A 38 -20.02 -10.14 -3.63
C THR A 38 -18.54 -9.85 -3.37
N ALA A 39 -17.66 -10.55 -4.08
CA ALA A 39 -16.24 -10.21 -4.15
C ALA A 39 -16.04 -8.93 -4.98
N ARG A 40 -15.02 -8.15 -4.61
CA ARG A 40 -14.60 -6.95 -5.35
C ARG A 40 -13.11 -7.05 -5.68
N LYS A 41 -12.68 -6.26 -6.67
CA LYS A 41 -11.26 -6.14 -6.99
C LYS A 41 -10.53 -5.45 -5.84
N MET A 42 -9.64 -6.18 -5.19
CA MET A 42 -8.82 -5.76 -4.07
C MET A 42 -7.34 -5.92 -4.40
N TRP A 43 -6.48 -5.36 -3.56
CA TRP A 43 -5.04 -5.41 -3.72
C TRP A 43 -4.37 -5.75 -2.39
N TYR A 44 -3.30 -6.52 -2.45
CA TYR A 44 -2.40 -6.72 -1.32
C TYR A 44 -0.96 -6.57 -1.80
N PHE A 45 -0.06 -6.25 -0.89
CA PHE A 45 1.36 -6.24 -1.17
C PHE A 45 1.94 -7.63 -0.93
N ASP A 46 2.49 -8.23 -1.99
CA ASP A 46 3.14 -9.53 -1.97
C ASP A 46 4.62 -9.37 -1.61
N ASN A 47 5.01 -9.92 -0.46
CA ASN A 47 6.38 -9.89 0.03
C ASN A 47 7.36 -10.68 -0.87
N SER A 48 6.90 -11.71 -1.58
CA SER A 48 7.75 -12.54 -2.42
C SER A 48 8.18 -11.82 -3.70
N THR A 49 7.26 -11.07 -4.30
CA THR A 49 7.52 -10.31 -5.54
C THR A 49 7.83 -8.84 -5.30
N ASN A 50 7.61 -8.33 -4.07
CA ASN A 50 7.66 -6.91 -3.69
C ASN A 50 6.78 -6.03 -4.60
N LYS A 51 5.56 -6.50 -4.88
CA LYS A 51 4.60 -5.81 -5.76
C LYS A 51 3.21 -5.83 -5.14
N CYS A 52 2.39 -4.84 -5.52
CA CYS A 52 0.95 -4.92 -5.29
C CYS A 52 0.34 -5.87 -6.31
N VAL A 53 -0.39 -6.87 -5.84
CA VAL A 53 -1.08 -7.87 -6.65
C VAL A 53 -2.58 -7.71 -6.44
N SER A 54 -3.34 -7.73 -7.54
CA SER A 54 -4.80 -7.67 -7.46
C SER A 54 -5.41 -9.06 -7.32
N TYR A 55 -6.51 -9.15 -6.59
CA TYR A 55 -7.30 -10.37 -6.46
C TYR A 55 -8.78 -10.00 -6.27
N ASP A 56 -9.68 -10.96 -6.51
CA ASP A 56 -11.10 -10.80 -6.18
C ASP A 56 -11.35 -11.33 -4.77
N GLY A 57 -11.84 -10.46 -3.89
CA GLY A 57 -12.09 -10.81 -2.50
C GLY A 57 -12.92 -9.81 -1.72
N CYS A 58 -12.93 -10.00 -0.41
CA CYS A 58 -13.73 -9.24 0.54
C CYS A 58 -12.99 -9.08 1.89
N GLY A 59 -11.66 -9.26 1.88
CA GLY A 59 -10.83 -9.16 3.07
C GLY A 59 -10.89 -7.76 3.69
N THR A 60 -10.69 -7.69 5.00
CA THR A 60 -10.64 -6.44 5.78
C THR A 60 -9.37 -6.33 6.61
N GLY A 61 -8.39 -7.20 6.34
CA GLY A 61 -7.08 -7.19 6.99
C GLY A 61 -6.25 -5.96 6.65
N LEU A 62 -5.16 -5.77 7.38
CA LEU A 62 -4.27 -4.61 7.20
C LEU A 62 -3.64 -4.56 5.79
N ASN A 63 -3.34 -5.71 5.20
CA ASN A 63 -2.83 -5.83 3.84
C ASN A 63 -3.96 -6.07 2.82
N GLU A 64 -5.16 -5.53 3.07
CA GLU A 64 -6.30 -5.63 2.17
C GLU A 64 -6.73 -4.24 1.70
N LEU A 65 -6.18 -3.83 0.56
CA LEU A 65 -6.25 -2.48 0.04
C LEU A 65 -7.29 -2.38 -1.07
N VAL A 66 -7.99 -1.25 -1.10
CA VAL A 66 -8.88 -0.86 -2.20
C VAL A 66 -8.29 0.36 -2.92
N PRO A 67 -8.49 0.51 -4.24
CA PRO A 67 -8.08 1.71 -4.94
C PRO A 67 -8.73 2.95 -4.30
N ALA A 68 -7.95 4.02 -4.10
CA ALA A 68 -8.51 5.31 -3.72
C ALA A 68 -9.42 5.81 -4.86
N LYS A 69 -10.60 6.33 -4.48
CA LYS A 69 -11.57 6.90 -5.42
C LYS A 69 -11.24 8.34 -5.77
#